data_AF-A0AAE0GS24-F1
#
_entry.id   AF-A0AAE0GS24-F1
#
_cell.length_a   1.000
_cell.length_b   1.000
_cell.length_c   1.000
_cell.angle_alpha   90.00
_cell.angle_beta   90.00
_cell.angle_gamma   90.00
#
_symmetry.space_group_name_H-M   'P 1'
#
loop_
_entity.id
_entity.type
_entity.pdbx_description
1 polymer ?
#
loop_
_entity_poly.entity_id
_entity_poly.type
_entity_poly.pdbx_seq_one_letter_code
_entity_poly.pdbx_strand_id
1 'polypeptide(L)'
;MKRRSTVTCMASMFRSLSTSVENVTIRIDRPLGLVLAEDSEGNVFVEEVSPGGNAFATGEVRIGDTISRCGTSDDALAECSGVGFDATIDALSQSPESSSIFVQFSRVLKEEKVQVEASAVNIQVVDEDSTEMMAKALAPNENLRESLLDEKKQLYDNWGKMMNCGGAGQCGTCIVQVLEGMDQLTARTESEERKLKKKPENFRLACQVDCEGRGQGQVKIQLRPK
;
A
#
# COMPACT_ATOMS: atom_id res chain seq x y z
N MET A 1 19.96 -3.86 25.53
CA MET A 1 19.53 -4.04 24.13
C MET A 1 18.30 -4.95 24.11
N LYS A 2 17.09 -4.39 24.15
CA LYS A 2 15.85 -5.17 23.91
C LYS A 2 15.45 -4.94 22.46
N ARG A 3 15.39 -6.03 21.69
CA ARG A 3 14.99 -6.03 20.28
C ARG A 3 13.59 -5.45 20.17
N ARG A 4 13.42 -4.44 19.31
CA ARG A 4 12.12 -3.86 18.97
C ARG A 4 11.30 -4.95 18.28
N SER A 5 10.30 -5.50 18.97
CA SER A 5 9.16 -6.14 18.31
C SER A 5 8.38 -5.01 17.66
N THR A 6 8.49 -4.88 16.34
CA THR A 6 7.59 -4.07 15.53
C THR A 6 6.20 -4.66 15.69
N VAL A 7 5.39 -4.07 16.59
CA VAL A 7 3.96 -4.34 16.63
C VAL A 7 3.41 -3.80 15.32
N THR A 8 3.10 -4.72 14.42
CA THR A 8 2.45 -4.45 13.14
C THR A 8 1.18 -3.67 13.42
N CYS A 9 1.16 -2.42 12.95
CA CYS A 9 0.02 -1.53 12.94
C CYS A 9 -1.22 -2.31 12.45
N MET A 10 -2.23 -2.49 13.30
CA MET A 10 -3.56 -2.88 12.85
C MET A 10 -4.24 -1.64 12.25
N ALA A 11 -3.71 -1.19 11.11
CA ALA A 11 -4.51 -0.41 10.17
C ALA A 11 -5.74 -1.26 9.83
N SER A 12 -6.92 -0.64 9.76
CA SER A 12 -8.10 -1.29 9.19
C SER A 12 -7.79 -1.60 7.73
N MET A 13 -7.35 -2.84 7.48
CA MET A 13 -7.01 -3.31 6.15
C MET A 13 -8.31 -3.64 5.43
N PHE A 14 -8.87 -2.67 4.71
CA PHE A 14 -9.86 -2.99 3.70
C PHE A 14 -9.16 -3.64 2.52
N ARG A 15 -9.26 -4.97 2.45
CA ARG A 15 -8.90 -5.73 1.25
C ARG A 15 -10.05 -5.58 0.26
N SER A 16 -9.94 -4.65 -0.67
CA SER A 16 -10.79 -4.67 -1.86
C SER A 16 -10.16 -5.60 -2.89
N LEU A 17 -10.94 -6.56 -3.37
CA LEU A 17 -10.58 -7.37 -4.51
C LEU A 17 -11.09 -6.65 -5.74
N SER A 18 -10.19 -6.01 -6.50
CA SER A 18 -10.52 -5.54 -7.84
C SER A 18 -10.02 -6.55 -8.85
N THR A 19 -10.92 -7.12 -9.65
CA THR A 19 -10.56 -7.93 -10.82
C THR A 19 -10.37 -7.01 -12.01
N SER A 20 -9.17 -6.95 -12.56
CA SER A 20 -8.90 -6.31 -13.85
C SER A 20 -8.71 -7.37 -14.93
N VAL A 21 -9.20 -7.06 -16.13
CA VAL A 21 -8.99 -7.90 -17.32
C VAL A 21 -7.92 -7.24 -18.17
N GLU A 22 -6.84 -7.97 -18.45
CA GLU A 22 -5.77 -7.55 -19.35
C GLU A 22 -5.82 -8.39 -20.63
N ASN A 23 -5.69 -7.74 -21.79
CA ASN A 23 -5.61 -8.40 -23.08
C ASN A 23 -4.17 -8.34 -23.60
N VAL A 24 -3.60 -9.49 -23.94
CA VAL A 24 -2.23 -9.63 -24.45
C VAL A 24 -2.26 -10.33 -25.80
N THR A 25 -1.76 -9.67 -26.85
CA THR A 25 -1.63 -10.28 -28.18
C THR A 25 -0.24 -10.90 -28.31
N ILE A 26 -0.18 -12.20 -28.55
CA ILE A 26 1.05 -12.98 -28.61
C ILE A 26 1.16 -13.61 -29.99
N ARG A 27 2.34 -13.50 -30.61
CA ARG A 27 2.69 -14.24 -31.83
C ARG A 27 3.24 -15.61 -31.45
N ILE A 28 2.65 -16.68 -31.96
CA ILE A 28 3.04 -18.06 -31.69
C ILE A 28 3.27 -18.81 -33.01
N ASP A 29 4.38 -19.52 -33.11
CA ASP A 29 4.68 -20.36 -34.27
C ASP A 29 3.87 -21.67 -34.23
N ARG A 30 3.40 -22.15 -35.37
CA ARG A 30 2.69 -23.44 -35.48
C ARG A 30 3.69 -24.60 -35.45
N PRO A 31 3.39 -25.72 -34.77
CA PRO A 31 2.22 -26.00 -33.93
C PRO A 31 2.27 -25.23 -32.60
N LEU A 32 1.11 -24.80 -32.09
CA LEU A 32 1.05 -23.89 -30.93
C LEU A 32 1.58 -24.54 -29.64
N GLY A 33 1.31 -25.84 -29.43
CA GLY A 33 1.69 -26.52 -28.19
C GLY A 33 0.86 -26.07 -26.98
N LEU A 34 -0.45 -25.95 -27.18
CA LEU A 34 -1.44 -25.60 -26.16
C LEU A 34 -2.52 -26.69 -26.07
N VAL A 35 -2.95 -26.99 -24.84
CA VAL A 35 -4.17 -27.76 -24.57
C VAL A 35 -5.24 -26.75 -24.20
N LEU A 36 -6.35 -26.80 -24.93
CA LEU A 36 -7.45 -25.86 -24.82
C LEU A 36 -8.69 -26.58 -24.27
N ALA A 37 -9.47 -25.87 -23.45
CA ALA A 37 -10.75 -26.34 -22.93
C ALA A 37 -11.82 -25.25 -23.09
N GLU A 38 -13.09 -25.64 -23.11
CA GLU A 38 -14.25 -24.75 -23.21
C GLU A 38 -14.95 -24.63 -21.85
N ASP A 39 -15.39 -23.42 -21.49
CA ASP A 39 -16.26 -23.19 -20.34
C ASP A 39 -17.76 -23.30 -20.69
N SER A 40 -18.65 -23.14 -19.72
CA SER A 40 -20.10 -23.19 -19.95
C SER A 40 -20.66 -22.00 -20.76
N GLU A 41 -19.86 -20.96 -20.96
CA GLU A 41 -20.22 -19.74 -21.69
C GLU A 41 -19.70 -19.78 -23.15
N GLY A 42 -19.01 -20.86 -23.54
CA GLY A 42 -18.45 -21.02 -24.88
C GLY A 42 -17.12 -20.31 -25.08
N ASN A 43 -16.44 -19.89 -24.02
CA ASN A 43 -15.10 -19.34 -24.09
C ASN A 43 -14.06 -20.45 -24.03
N VAL A 44 -13.05 -20.35 -24.89
CA VAL A 44 -11.94 -21.30 -24.93
C VAL A 44 -10.77 -20.75 -24.14
N PHE A 45 -10.26 -21.52 -23.17
CA PHE A 45 -9.14 -21.14 -22.33
C PHE A 45 -8.01 -22.18 -22.37
N VAL A 46 -6.82 -21.74 -21.99
CA VAL A 46 -5.63 -22.60 -21.92
C VAL A 46 -5.68 -23.45 -20.66
N GLU A 47 -5.90 -24.75 -20.81
CA GLU A 47 -5.85 -25.72 -19.71
C GLU A 47 -4.40 -26.09 -19.37
N GLU A 48 -3.57 -26.28 -20.39
CA GLU A 48 -2.16 -26.65 -20.24
C GLU A 48 -1.30 -26.03 -21.36
N VAL A 49 -0.07 -25.66 -21.02
CA VAL A 49 0.96 -25.27 -22.00
C VAL A 49 1.96 -26.40 -22.11
N SER A 50 2.10 -27.00 -23.29
CA SER A 50 2.96 -28.16 -23.50
C SER A 50 4.44 -27.80 -23.27
N PRO A 51 5.15 -28.48 -22.35
CA PRO A 51 6.57 -28.22 -22.10
C PRO A 51 7.42 -28.40 -23.35
N GLY A 52 8.18 -27.37 -23.72
CA GLY A 52 9.01 -27.38 -24.94
C GLY A 52 8.26 -27.11 -26.25
N GLY A 53 6.97 -26.77 -26.20
CA GLY A 53 6.20 -26.29 -27.35
C GLY A 53 6.49 -24.82 -27.72
N ASN A 54 6.00 -24.37 -28.87
CA ASN A 54 6.23 -23.00 -29.35
C ASN A 54 5.57 -21.94 -28.46
N ALA A 55 4.36 -22.19 -27.93
CA ALA A 55 3.73 -21.30 -26.96
C ALA A 55 4.46 -21.28 -25.60
N PHE A 56 5.11 -22.39 -25.22
CA PHE A 56 5.98 -22.40 -24.04
C PHE A 56 7.24 -21.56 -24.26
N ALA A 57 7.81 -21.61 -25.47
CA ALA A 57 9.01 -20.86 -25.82
C ALA A 57 8.82 -19.34 -25.81
N THR A 58 7.59 -18.83 -25.99
CA THR A 58 7.32 -17.39 -25.84
C THR A 58 7.41 -16.94 -24.39
N GLY A 59 7.07 -17.82 -23.42
CA GLY A 59 7.03 -17.49 -22.00
C GLY A 59 5.91 -16.52 -21.60
N GLU A 60 5.04 -16.14 -22.55
CA GLU A 60 4.00 -15.14 -22.33
C GLU A 60 2.62 -15.75 -22.06
N VAL A 61 2.36 -16.97 -22.56
CA VAL A 61 1.09 -17.69 -22.38
C VAL A 61 1.05 -18.35 -20.99
N ARG A 62 -0.09 -18.21 -20.30
CA ARG A 62 -0.32 -18.77 -18.97
C ARG A 62 -1.53 -19.70 -18.97
N ILE A 63 -1.49 -20.69 -18.08
CA ILE A 63 -2.65 -21.53 -17.80
C ILE A 63 -3.78 -20.64 -17.26
N GLY A 64 -4.99 -20.80 -17.80
CA GLY A 64 -6.17 -20.00 -17.49
C GLY A 64 -6.34 -18.74 -18.35
N ASP A 65 -5.45 -18.47 -19.30
CA ASP A 65 -5.66 -17.42 -20.30
C ASP A 65 -6.83 -17.82 -21.23
N THR A 66 -7.79 -16.93 -21.43
CA THR A 66 -8.93 -17.13 -22.35
C THR A 66 -8.60 -16.55 -23.71
N ILE A 67 -8.82 -17.30 -24.79
CA ILE A 67 -8.63 -16.79 -26.15
C ILE A 67 -9.78 -15.84 -26.49
N SER A 68 -9.49 -14.55 -26.61
CA SER A 68 -10.47 -13.57 -27.04
C SER A 68 -10.49 -13.43 -28.56
N ARG A 69 -9.31 -13.36 -29.20
CA ARG A 69 -9.20 -13.18 -30.65
C ARG A 69 -8.04 -13.93 -31.25
N CYS A 70 -8.15 -14.30 -32.53
CA CYS A 70 -7.15 -15.12 -33.19
C CYS A 70 -7.05 -14.82 -34.70
N GLY A 71 -5.84 -14.74 -35.28
CA GLY A 71 -5.67 -14.39 -36.70
C GLY A 71 -4.23 -14.41 -37.21
N THR A 72 -4.05 -14.34 -38.53
CA THR A 72 -2.71 -14.43 -39.17
C THR A 72 -1.96 -13.09 -39.27
N SER A 73 -2.67 -11.99 -39.04
CA SER A 73 -2.12 -10.62 -38.99
C SER A 73 -2.66 -9.90 -37.77
N ASP A 74 -1.83 -9.04 -37.18
CA ASP A 74 -2.15 -8.28 -35.96
C ASP A 74 -3.42 -7.41 -36.11
N ASP A 75 -3.68 -6.88 -37.31
CA ASP A 75 -4.81 -5.99 -37.58
C ASP A 75 -6.14 -6.70 -37.91
N ALA A 76 -6.11 -8.01 -38.19
CA ALA A 76 -7.28 -8.78 -38.64
C ALA A 76 -7.43 -10.07 -37.81
N LEU A 77 -7.75 -9.89 -36.53
CA LEU A 77 -8.04 -10.97 -35.61
C LEU A 77 -9.54 -11.28 -35.62
N ALA A 78 -9.90 -12.55 -35.83
CA ALA A 78 -11.26 -13.05 -35.66
C ALA A 78 -11.63 -13.05 -34.17
N GLU A 79 -12.91 -12.78 -33.85
CA GLU A 79 -13.42 -12.89 -32.49
C GLU A 79 -13.66 -14.36 -32.14
N CYS A 80 -13.00 -14.82 -31.08
CA CYS A 80 -12.97 -16.21 -30.65
C CYS A 80 -13.59 -16.38 -29.22
N SER A 81 -14.09 -15.29 -28.61
CA SER A 81 -14.80 -15.32 -27.32
C SER A 81 -16.29 -15.71 -27.49
N GLY A 82 -16.77 -16.68 -26.71
CA GLY A 82 -18.19 -17.07 -26.67
C GLY A 82 -18.72 -17.80 -27.91
N VAL A 83 -17.85 -18.24 -28.82
CA VAL A 83 -18.21 -18.92 -30.08
C VAL A 83 -18.17 -20.46 -29.99
N GLY A 84 -17.65 -21.00 -28.87
CA GLY A 84 -17.45 -22.43 -28.65
C GLY A 84 -16.12 -22.97 -29.17
N PHE A 85 -15.80 -24.20 -28.78
CA PHE A 85 -14.51 -24.85 -29.08
C PHE A 85 -14.27 -25.04 -30.57
N ASP A 86 -15.23 -25.64 -31.28
CA ASP A 86 -15.07 -25.99 -32.69
C ASP A 86 -14.82 -24.75 -33.56
N ALA A 87 -15.59 -23.68 -33.37
CA ALA A 87 -15.42 -22.43 -34.11
C ALA A 87 -14.07 -21.74 -33.83
N THR A 88 -13.58 -21.84 -32.59
CA THR A 88 -12.28 -21.31 -32.21
C THR A 88 -11.15 -22.09 -32.85
N ILE A 89 -11.24 -23.42 -32.88
CA ILE A 89 -10.26 -24.28 -33.55
C ILE A 89 -10.26 -24.04 -35.06
N ASP A 90 -11.43 -23.87 -35.67
CA ASP A 90 -11.55 -23.50 -37.07
C ASP A 90 -10.83 -22.17 -37.34
N ALA A 91 -11.04 -21.15 -36.51
CA ALA A 91 -10.35 -19.86 -36.61
C ALA A 91 -8.83 -19.97 -36.44
N LEU A 92 -8.34 -20.79 -35.52
CA LEU A 92 -6.91 -21.06 -35.34
C LEU A 92 -6.30 -21.85 -36.51
N SER A 93 -7.12 -22.68 -37.16
CA SER A 93 -6.73 -23.52 -38.29
C SER A 93 -6.84 -22.80 -39.63
N GLN A 94 -7.44 -21.60 -39.67
CA GLN A 94 -7.45 -20.78 -40.87
C GLN A 94 -6.02 -20.47 -41.32
N SER A 95 -5.78 -20.63 -42.62
CA SER A 95 -4.48 -20.37 -43.28
C SER A 95 -3.33 -21.24 -42.74
N PRO A 96 -3.37 -22.57 -42.91
CA PRO A 96 -2.35 -23.51 -42.44
C PRO A 96 -0.95 -23.27 -43.04
N GLU A 97 -0.88 -22.57 -44.17
CA GLU A 97 0.37 -22.17 -44.85
C GLU A 97 1.22 -21.16 -44.04
N SER A 98 0.61 -20.46 -43.07
CA SER A 98 1.34 -19.49 -42.25
C SER A 98 2.07 -20.17 -41.10
N SER A 99 3.37 -19.90 -40.98
CA SER A 99 4.23 -20.46 -39.94
C SER A 99 3.94 -19.91 -38.54
N SER A 100 3.29 -18.75 -38.45
CA SER A 100 2.98 -18.07 -37.19
C SER A 100 1.55 -17.52 -37.19
N ILE A 101 0.91 -17.52 -36.02
CA ILE A 101 -0.41 -16.93 -35.78
C ILE A 101 -0.32 -15.94 -34.61
N PHE A 102 -1.16 -14.91 -34.63
CA PHE A 102 -1.37 -14.00 -33.51
C PHE A 102 -2.61 -14.43 -32.74
N VAL A 103 -2.46 -14.60 -31.43
CA VAL A 103 -3.55 -14.96 -30.53
C VAL A 103 -3.60 -13.91 -29.43
N GLN A 104 -4.76 -13.28 -29.28
CA GLN A 104 -5.06 -12.40 -28.17
C GLN A 104 -5.67 -13.20 -27.04
N PHE A 105 -5.02 -13.13 -25.88
CA PHE A 105 -5.44 -13.75 -24.65
C PHE A 105 -5.97 -12.70 -23.68
N SER A 106 -7.10 -12.98 -23.08
CA SER A 106 -7.68 -12.25 -21.97
C SER A 106 -7.32 -12.98 -20.67
N ARG A 107 -6.72 -12.25 -19.73
CA ARG A 107 -6.36 -12.78 -18.40
C ARG A 107 -6.97 -11.97 -17.29
N VAL A 108 -7.54 -12.67 -16.32
CA VAL A 108 -8.07 -12.07 -15.09
C VAL A 108 -6.92 -11.90 -14.10
N LEU A 109 -6.42 -10.68 -13.97
CA LEU A 109 -5.45 -10.36 -12.93
C LEU A 109 -6.19 -10.10 -11.62
N LYS A 110 -5.98 -10.98 -10.66
CA LYS A 110 -6.40 -10.75 -9.28
C LYS A 110 -5.32 -9.90 -8.59
N GLU A 111 -5.40 -8.58 -8.76
CA GLU A 111 -4.51 -7.67 -8.04
C GLU A 111 -4.97 -7.53 -6.58
N GLU A 112 -4.15 -7.93 -5.61
CA GLU A 112 -4.34 -7.54 -4.21
C GLU A 112 -3.90 -6.08 -4.03
N LYS A 113 -4.82 -5.13 -4.19
CA LYS A 113 -4.58 -3.73 -3.85
C LYS A 113 -4.80 -3.52 -2.35
N VAL A 114 -3.71 -3.45 -1.59
CA VAL A 114 -3.73 -2.96 -0.21
C VAL A 114 -3.85 -1.44 -0.26
N GLN A 115 -5.06 -0.91 -0.13
CA GLN A 115 -5.25 0.52 0.07
C GLN A 115 -4.99 0.86 1.53
N VAL A 116 -3.78 1.35 1.82
CA VAL A 116 -3.47 2.03 3.08
C VAL A 116 -3.80 3.50 2.87
N GLU A 117 -4.91 3.98 3.42
CA GLU A 117 -5.12 5.43 3.53
C GLU A 117 -4.01 5.99 4.42
N ALA A 118 -3.02 6.65 3.81
CA ALA A 118 -1.97 7.35 4.53
C ALA A 118 -2.55 8.63 5.12
N SER A 119 -3.23 8.51 6.27
CA SER A 119 -3.63 9.63 7.12
C SER A 119 -2.41 10.18 7.87
N ALA A 120 -1.49 10.80 7.12
CA ALA A 120 -0.38 11.52 7.71
C ALA A 120 -0.87 12.85 8.28
N VAL A 121 -0.51 13.16 9.52
CA VAL A 121 -0.92 14.37 10.24
C VAL A 121 0.24 15.35 10.26
N ASN A 122 0.06 16.55 9.71
CA ASN A 122 1.11 17.56 9.65
C ASN A 122 1.37 18.16 11.03
N ILE A 123 2.64 18.36 11.40
CA ILE A 123 2.99 19.02 12.66
C ILE A 123 3.53 20.43 12.40
N GLN A 124 2.92 21.42 13.06
CA GLN A 124 3.48 22.75 13.22
C GLN A 124 4.03 22.90 14.64
N VAL A 125 5.30 23.27 14.74
CA VAL A 125 6.01 23.43 16.01
C VAL A 125 6.24 24.91 16.27
N VAL A 126 5.96 25.35 17.48
CA VAL A 126 6.23 26.70 17.99
C VAL A 126 7.30 26.59 19.07
N ASP A 127 8.42 27.29 18.90
CA ASP A 127 9.47 27.34 19.92
C ASP A 127 9.16 28.39 21.02
N GLU A 128 9.98 28.44 22.07
CA GLU A 128 9.83 29.42 23.17
C GLU A 128 9.84 30.87 22.67
N ASP A 129 10.61 31.16 21.63
CA ASP A 129 10.74 32.50 21.03
C ASP A 129 9.60 32.81 20.03
N SER A 130 8.48 32.07 20.10
CA SER A 130 7.34 32.16 19.17
C SER A 130 7.70 31.89 17.71
N THR A 131 8.83 31.23 17.46
CA THR A 131 9.23 30.85 16.10
C THR A 131 8.44 29.64 15.66
N GLU A 132 7.68 29.78 14.58
CA GLU A 132 6.93 28.68 13.98
C GLU A 132 7.79 27.94 12.94
N MET A 133 7.78 26.62 13.00
CA MET A 133 8.49 25.76 12.07
C MET A 133 7.66 24.52 11.76
N MET A 134 7.74 24.05 10.51
CA MET A 134 7.13 22.79 10.14
C MET A 134 8.01 21.63 10.61
N ALA A 135 7.33 20.55 10.96
CA ALA A 135 7.92 19.27 11.26
C ALA A 135 7.32 18.20 10.34
N LYS A 136 8.01 17.07 10.26
CA LYS A 136 7.61 15.86 9.55
C LYS A 136 6.19 15.49 9.98
N ALA A 137 5.37 15.11 9.01
CA ALA A 137 4.05 14.59 9.30
C ALA A 137 4.15 13.26 10.08
N LEU A 138 3.32 13.10 11.10
CA LEU A 138 3.22 11.84 11.85
C LEU A 138 2.38 10.85 11.07
N ALA A 139 2.90 9.64 10.91
CA ALA A 139 2.10 8.51 10.53
C ALA A 139 1.22 8.02 11.71
N PRO A 140 0.13 7.30 11.45
CA PRO A 140 -0.66 6.66 12.51
C PRO A 140 0.23 5.77 13.40
N ASN A 141 0.08 5.90 14.72
CA ASN A 141 0.86 5.25 15.77
C ASN A 141 2.35 5.68 15.83
N GLU A 142 2.75 6.77 15.18
CA GLU A 142 4.07 7.36 15.35
C GLU A 142 4.14 8.22 16.62
N ASN A 143 5.21 8.05 17.39
CA ASN A 143 5.41 8.74 18.67
C ASN A 143 5.90 10.17 18.47
N LEU A 144 5.28 11.13 19.16
CA LEU A 144 5.57 12.55 19.00
C LEU A 144 7.01 12.91 19.42
N ARG A 145 7.53 12.33 20.52
CA ARG A 145 8.90 12.62 20.96
C ARG A 145 9.92 12.16 19.92
N GLU A 146 9.80 10.94 19.42
CA GLU A 146 10.77 10.38 18.48
C GLU A 146 10.79 11.23 17.20
N SER A 147 9.63 11.59 16.66
CA SER A 147 9.53 12.46 15.47
C SER A 147 10.18 13.83 15.69
N LEU A 148 10.00 14.45 16.86
CA LEU A 148 10.61 15.74 17.17
C LEU A 148 12.15 15.63 17.31
N LEU A 149 12.64 14.53 17.89
CA LEU A 149 14.08 14.30 18.06
C LEU A 149 14.77 13.96 16.73
N ASP A 150 14.13 13.18 15.87
CA ASP A 150 14.63 12.82 14.54
C ASP A 150 14.87 14.07 13.68
N GLU A 151 13.99 15.05 13.80
CA GLU A 151 14.12 16.36 13.15
C GLU A 151 14.98 17.37 13.91
N LYS A 152 15.64 16.94 14.99
CA LYS A 152 16.51 17.77 15.82
C LYS A 152 15.80 19.01 16.39
N LYS A 153 14.48 18.94 16.60
CA LYS A 153 13.75 20.01 17.29
C LYS A 153 14.20 20.06 18.74
N GLN A 154 14.31 21.28 19.28
CA GLN A 154 14.78 21.49 20.65
C GLN A 154 13.67 21.21 21.69
N LEU A 155 13.30 19.93 21.83
CA LEU A 155 12.28 19.48 22.78
C LEU A 155 12.72 19.70 24.24
N TYR A 156 14.01 19.58 24.51
CA TYR A 156 14.56 19.64 25.86
C TYR A 156 15.38 20.92 26.08
N ASP A 157 15.26 21.49 27.27
CA ASP A 157 16.22 22.42 27.83
C ASP A 157 17.55 21.70 28.21
N ASN A 158 18.57 22.46 28.60
CA ASN A 158 19.89 21.90 28.89
C ASN A 158 19.85 20.85 30.01
N TRP A 159 19.02 21.08 31.03
CA TRP A 159 18.83 20.13 32.13
C TRP A 159 18.07 18.87 31.68
N GLY A 160 16.99 19.04 30.92
CA GLY A 160 16.19 17.96 30.36
C GLY A 160 16.99 17.06 29.42
N LYS A 161 17.91 17.61 28.62
CA LYS A 161 18.80 16.82 27.76
C LYS A 161 19.62 15.82 28.58
N MET A 162 20.13 16.24 29.74
CA MET A 162 20.94 15.40 30.61
C MET A 162 20.12 14.38 31.42
N MET A 163 18.93 14.77 31.87
CA MET A 163 18.16 14.01 32.88
C MET A 163 16.89 13.32 32.34
N ASN A 164 16.66 13.33 31.02
CA ASN A 164 15.48 12.69 30.45
C ASN A 164 15.49 11.15 30.65
N CYS A 165 14.31 10.58 30.85
CA CYS A 165 14.14 9.13 31.09
C CYS A 165 14.07 8.28 29.81
N GLY A 166 14.50 8.81 28.65
CA GLY A 166 14.46 8.08 27.38
C GLY A 166 13.06 7.70 26.89
N GLY A 167 12.01 8.35 27.40
CA GLY A 167 10.62 8.11 27.00
C GLY A 167 9.79 7.27 27.97
N ALA A 168 10.32 6.85 29.12
CA ALA A 168 9.58 6.04 30.11
C ALA A 168 8.47 6.76 30.91
N GLY A 169 8.11 8.00 30.54
CA GLY A 169 7.09 8.80 31.24
C GLY A 169 7.45 9.30 32.65
N GLN A 170 8.65 9.01 33.18
CA GLN A 170 8.99 9.25 34.59
C GLN A 170 9.53 10.66 34.89
N CYS A 171 10.26 11.28 33.96
CA CYS A 171 10.97 12.53 34.24
C CYS A 171 10.10 13.80 34.09
N GLY A 172 9.07 13.76 33.23
CA GLY A 172 8.26 14.94 32.90
C GLY A 172 8.98 16.00 32.04
N THR A 173 10.19 15.75 31.56
CA THR A 173 10.97 16.73 30.78
C THR A 173 10.57 16.81 29.31
N CYS A 174 9.81 15.83 28.80
CA CYS A 174 9.33 15.79 27.41
C CYS A 174 8.02 16.61 27.23
N ILE A 175 7.84 17.67 28.02
CA ILE A 175 6.58 18.40 28.11
C ILE A 175 6.38 19.31 26.88
N VAL A 176 5.19 19.24 26.31
CA VAL A 176 4.73 20.07 25.19
C VAL A 176 3.34 20.60 25.50
N GLN A 177 2.96 21.70 24.86
CA GLN A 177 1.60 22.21 24.89
C GLN A 177 0.98 22.06 23.51
N VAL A 178 -0.13 21.35 23.42
CA VAL A 178 -0.91 21.22 22.18
C VAL A 178 -1.77 22.48 22.05
N LEU A 179 -1.58 23.21 20.96
CA LEU A 179 -2.34 24.41 20.63
C LEU A 179 -3.56 24.05 19.78
N GLU A 180 -3.38 23.13 18.82
CA GLU A 180 -4.42 22.68 17.89
C GLU A 180 -4.23 21.19 17.57
N GLY A 181 -5.31 20.49 17.19
CA GLY A 181 -5.25 19.08 16.77
C GLY A 181 -5.14 18.06 17.91
N MET A 182 -5.67 18.36 19.10
CA MET A 182 -5.64 17.44 20.24
C MET A 182 -6.38 16.12 19.97
N ASP A 183 -7.40 16.17 19.12
CA ASP A 183 -8.20 15.03 18.63
C ASP A 183 -7.42 14.07 17.71
N GLN A 184 -6.26 14.50 17.21
CA GLN A 184 -5.37 13.68 16.38
C GLN A 184 -4.37 12.86 17.21
N LEU A 185 -4.37 13.04 18.53
CA LEU A 185 -3.41 12.47 19.46
C LEU A 185 -4.10 11.51 20.42
N THR A 186 -3.36 10.51 20.89
CA THR A 186 -3.89 9.54 21.86
C THR A 186 -4.39 10.20 23.14
N ALA A 187 -5.35 9.58 23.81
CA ALA A 187 -5.80 10.00 25.14
C ALA A 187 -4.63 10.05 26.15
N ARG A 188 -4.79 10.83 27.22
CA ARG A 188 -3.76 10.91 28.28
C ARG A 188 -3.54 9.56 28.94
N THR A 189 -2.28 9.23 29.18
CA THR A 189 -1.91 8.05 29.97
C THR A 189 -1.93 8.36 31.48
N GLU A 190 -2.01 7.33 32.33
CA GLU A 190 -1.91 7.50 33.79
C GLU A 190 -0.62 8.20 34.23
N SER A 191 0.48 7.99 33.50
CA SER A 191 1.75 8.66 33.77
C SER A 191 1.65 10.17 33.52
N GLU A 192 0.97 10.56 32.44
CA GLU A 192 0.68 11.97 32.14
C GLU A 192 -0.23 12.57 33.21
N GLU A 193 -1.32 11.90 33.58
CA GLU A 193 -2.25 12.38 34.60
C GLU A 193 -1.55 12.65 35.93
N ARG A 194 -0.65 11.75 36.34
CA ARG A 194 0.13 11.90 37.58
C ARG A 194 1.14 13.04 37.49
N LYS A 195 1.84 13.20 36.37
CA LYS A 195 2.92 14.19 36.19
C LYS A 195 2.41 15.59 35.88
N LEU A 196 1.30 15.68 35.15
CA LEU A 196 0.71 16.93 34.65
C LEU A 196 -0.51 17.36 35.47
N LYS A 197 -0.75 16.78 36.65
CA LYS A 197 -1.90 17.08 37.51
C LYS A 197 -2.16 18.57 37.79
N LYS A 198 -1.12 19.41 37.79
CA LYS A 198 -1.20 20.87 38.04
C LYS A 198 -1.15 21.71 36.76
N LYS A 199 -1.10 21.08 35.59
CA LYS A 199 -1.00 21.74 34.28
C LYS A 199 -2.34 21.66 33.54
N PRO A 200 -2.62 22.61 32.64
CA PRO A 200 -3.83 22.58 31.80
C PRO A 200 -3.95 21.29 30.98
N GLU A 201 -5.16 20.99 30.49
CA GLU A 201 -5.45 19.74 29.77
C GLU A 201 -4.69 19.58 28.45
N ASN A 202 -4.36 20.70 27.81
CA ASN A 202 -3.62 20.70 26.56
C ASN A 202 -2.10 20.50 26.72
N PHE A 203 -1.60 20.36 27.95
CA PHE A 203 -0.20 19.96 28.19
C PHE A 203 -0.07 18.45 28.03
N ARG A 204 0.95 17.99 27.32
CA ARG A 204 1.18 16.57 27.09
C ARG A 204 2.65 16.24 27.29
N LEU A 205 2.92 14.97 27.59
CA LEU A 205 4.27 14.42 27.53
C LEU A 205 4.45 13.85 26.13
N ALA A 206 5.26 14.49 25.29
CA ALA A 206 5.49 14.05 23.90
C ALA A 206 5.94 12.57 23.82
N CYS A 207 6.58 12.05 24.87
CA CYS A 207 6.98 10.66 24.98
C CYS A 207 5.84 9.67 25.26
N GLN A 208 4.66 10.12 25.63
CA GLN A 208 3.48 9.29 25.91
C GLN A 208 2.34 9.58 24.94
N VAL A 209 2.64 10.32 23.87
CA VAL A 209 1.69 10.73 22.83
C VAL A 209 2.06 10.04 21.54
N ASP A 210 1.09 9.34 20.98
CA ASP A 210 1.17 8.78 19.63
C ASP A 210 0.09 9.45 18.76
N CYS A 211 0.33 9.52 17.46
CA CYS A 211 -0.68 9.99 16.51
C CYS A 211 -1.77 8.93 16.32
N GLU A 212 -3.04 9.29 16.47
CA GLU A 212 -4.13 8.36 16.20
C GLU A 212 -4.42 8.21 14.69
N GLY A 213 -3.94 9.14 13.86
CA GLY A 213 -4.08 9.05 12.40
C GLY A 213 -5.53 9.10 11.92
N ARG A 214 -6.39 9.85 12.61
CA ARG A 214 -7.80 10.00 12.23
C ARG A 214 -7.95 11.00 11.06
N GLY A 215 -7.64 10.55 9.85
CA GLY A 215 -7.78 11.33 8.61
C GLY A 215 -6.64 12.33 8.36
N GLN A 216 -6.82 13.22 7.38
CA GLN A 216 -5.89 14.33 7.13
C GLN A 216 -6.10 15.42 8.18
N GLY A 217 -5.04 15.79 8.91
CA GLY A 217 -5.13 16.75 9.98
C GLY A 217 -3.84 17.54 10.19
N GLN A 218 -3.91 18.56 11.05
CA GLN A 218 -2.78 19.34 11.49
C GLN A 218 -2.76 19.40 13.02
N VAL A 219 -1.58 19.24 13.61
CA VAL A 219 -1.34 19.41 15.04
C VAL A 219 -0.37 20.56 15.21
N LYS A 220 -0.76 21.56 16.00
CA LYS A 220 0.11 22.67 16.38
C LYS A 220 0.57 22.45 17.81
N ILE A 221 1.88 22.42 18.03
CA ILE A 221 2.46 22.20 19.37
C ILE A 221 3.45 23.30 19.72
N GLN A 222 3.50 23.66 20.98
CA GLN A 222 4.52 24.52 21.56
C GLN A 222 5.51 23.68 22.37
N LEU A 223 6.80 23.83 22.07
CA LEU A 223 7.89 23.22 22.83
C LEU A 223 8.19 24.05 24.09
N ARG A 224 8.64 23.36 25.14
CA ARG A 224 9.09 24.00 26.40
C ARG A 224 8.08 25.05 26.94
N PRO A 225 6.79 24.71 27.07
CA PRO A 225 5.79 25.64 27.58
C PRO A 225 6.06 26.00 29.05
N LYS A 226 5.79 27.25 29.43
CA LYS A 226 6.01 27.78 30.79
C LYS A 226 4.83 27.46 31.71
#